data_AF-A0A1W6PNV3-F1
#
_entry.id   AF-A0A1W6PNV3-F1
#
_cell.length_a   1.000
_cell.length_b   1.000
_cell.length_c   1.000
_cell.angle_alpha   90.00
_cell.angle_beta   90.00
_cell.angle_gamma   90.00
#
_symmetry.space_group_name_H-M   'P 1'
#
loop_
_entity.id
_entity.type
_entity.pdbx_description
1 polymer ?
#
loop_
_entity_poly.entity_id
_entity_poly.type
_entity_poly.pdbx_seq_one_letter_code
_entity_poly.pdbx_strand_id
1 'polypeptide(L)'
;MADFSLSLQLADVNVISDAVRTWFLHNHAAPTEQAMQLLCSAAVDLFNEGHKTREELVTLLIMKFDNSHSLQVNVPTSTSHH
;
A
#
# COMPACT_ATOMS: atom_id res chain seq x y z
N MET A 1 5.86 24.15 -10.24
CA MET A 1 5.52 23.97 -8.81
C MET A 1 4.33 23.04 -8.80
N ALA A 2 4.54 21.79 -8.41
CA ALA A 2 3.64 20.67 -8.74
C ALA A 2 2.29 20.82 -8.03
N ASP A 3 1.28 21.17 -8.82
CA ASP A 3 -0.13 21.00 -8.49
C ASP A 3 -0.40 19.49 -8.53
N PHE A 4 0.00 18.81 -7.45
CA PHE A 4 -0.25 17.39 -7.23
C PHE A 4 -1.75 17.22 -7.04
N SER A 5 -2.48 17.17 -8.15
CA SER A 5 -3.74 16.47 -8.35
C SER A 5 -4.50 16.25 -7.04
N LEU A 6 -5.17 17.30 -6.59
CA LEU A 6 -6.23 17.28 -5.59
C LEU A 6 -7.47 16.62 -6.22
N SER A 7 -7.28 15.44 -6.82
CA SER A 7 -8.22 14.75 -7.68
C SER A 7 -8.22 13.24 -7.44
N LEU A 8 -7.78 12.76 -6.27
CA LEU A 8 -8.35 11.53 -5.76
C LEU A 8 -9.78 11.87 -5.34
N GLN A 9 -10.77 11.44 -6.12
CA GLN A 9 -12.15 11.54 -5.68
C GLN A 9 -12.30 10.70 -4.39
N LEU A 10 -13.22 11.07 -3.51
CA LEU A 10 -13.50 10.28 -2.29
C LEU A 10 -13.78 8.79 -2.60
N ALA A 11 -14.33 8.52 -3.79
CA ALA A 11 -14.52 7.17 -4.32
C ALA A 11 -13.19 6.41 -4.50
N ASP A 12 -12.14 7.06 -5.00
CA ASP A 12 -10.83 6.46 -5.23
C ASP A 12 -10.15 6.13 -3.89
N VAL A 13 -10.25 7.05 -2.92
CA VAL A 13 -9.75 6.84 -1.55
C VAL A 13 -10.45 5.66 -0.88
N ASN A 14 -11.76 5.50 -1.11
CA ASN A 14 -12.51 4.35 -0.60
C ASN A 14 -12.02 3.03 -1.21
N VAL A 15 -11.79 2.99 -2.52
CA VAL A 15 -11.29 1.78 -3.21
C VAL A 15 -9.91 1.39 -2.68
N ILE A 16 -9.01 2.37 -2.52
CA ILE A 16 -7.66 2.14 -1.98
C ILE A 16 -7.73 1.68 -0.52
N SER A 17 -8.52 2.35 0.32
CA SER A 17 -8.65 2.01 1.74
C SER A 17 -9.26 0.62 1.95
N ASP A 18 -10.24 0.24 1.13
CA ASP A 18 -10.87 -1.08 1.19
C ASP A 18 -9.92 -2.17 0.71
N ALA A 19 -9.10 -1.89 -0.32
CA ALA A 19 -8.07 -2.80 -0.79
C ALA A 19 -7.00 -3.05 0.28
N VAL A 20 -6.47 -2.00 0.89
CA VAL A 20 -5.45 -2.11 1.96
C VAL A 20 -6.00 -2.87 3.16
N ARG A 21 -7.25 -2.60 3.58
CA ARG A 21 -7.91 -3.34 4.66
C ARG A 21 -8.08 -4.81 4.31
N THR A 22 -8.52 -5.12 3.09
CA THR A 22 -8.70 -6.49 2.62
C THR A 22 -7.38 -7.25 2.61
N TRP A 23 -6.28 -6.60 2.22
CA TRP A 23 -4.93 -7.18 2.29
C TRP A 23 -4.54 -7.53 3.73
N PHE A 24 -4.77 -6.64 4.70
CA PHE A 24 -4.49 -6.92 6.12
C PHE A 24 -5.30 -8.10 6.65
N LEU A 25 -6.58 -8.17 6.28
CA LEU A 25 -7.46 -9.27 6.64
C LEU A 25 -7.03 -10.59 5.99
N HIS A 26 -6.53 -10.56 4.75
CA HIS A 26 -6.06 -11.76 4.05
C HIS A 26 -4.75 -12.29 4.64
N ASN A 27 -3.79 -11.41 4.91
CA ASN A 27 -2.46 -11.78 5.39
C ASN A 27 -2.36 -11.89 6.92
N HIS A 28 -3.47 -11.65 7.64
CA HIS A 28 -3.54 -11.64 9.11
C HIS A 28 -2.44 -10.75 9.72
N ALA A 29 -2.09 -9.67 9.01
CA ALA A 29 -0.98 -8.80 9.37
C ALA A 29 -1.46 -7.70 10.33
N ALA A 30 -0.57 -7.27 11.22
CA ALA A 30 -0.86 -6.17 12.12
C ALA A 30 -0.92 -4.84 11.33
N PRO A 31 -1.98 -4.02 11.50
CA PRO A 31 -2.08 -2.70 10.88
C PRO A 31 -1.18 -1.71 11.62
N THR A 32 0.13 -1.85 11.45
CA THR A 32 1.10 -0.88 11.96
C THR A 32 1.10 0.36 11.08
N GLU A 33 1.46 1.52 11.64
CA GLU A 33 1.51 2.79 10.90
C GLU A 33 2.40 2.68 9.65
N GLN A 34 3.56 2.03 9.78
CA GLN A 34 4.47 1.77 8.67
C GLN A 34 3.85 0.88 7.58
N ALA A 35 3.20 -0.22 7.97
CA ALA A 35 2.55 -1.12 7.01
C ALA A 35 1.41 -0.40 6.28
N MET A 36 0.62 0.39 7.01
CA MET A 36 -0.46 1.19 6.44
C MET A 36 0.08 2.23 5.46
N GLN A 37 1.14 2.97 5.80
CA GLN A 37 1.75 3.96 4.90
C GLN A 37 2.33 3.31 3.64
N LEU A 38 3.02 2.17 3.78
CA LEU A 38 3.63 1.46 2.66
C LEU A 38 2.58 0.91 1.71
N LEU A 39 1.55 0.24 2.24
CA LEU A 39 0.45 -0.31 1.44
C LEU A 39 -0.41 0.77 0.81
N CYS A 40 -0.71 1.87 1.52
CA CYS A 40 -1.43 3.01 0.95
C CYS A 40 -0.64 3.65 -0.20
N SER A 41 0.66 3.87 -0.03
CA SER A 41 1.51 4.43 -1.08
C SER A 41 1.54 3.51 -2.31
N ALA A 42 1.77 2.21 -2.09
CA ALA A 42 1.77 1.23 -3.18
C ALA A 42 0.40 1.13 -3.88
N ALA A 43 -0.70 1.20 -3.15
CA ALA A 43 -2.05 1.18 -3.72
C ALA A 43 -2.34 2.45 -4.55
N VAL A 44 -1.86 3.62 -4.12
CA VAL A 44 -1.97 4.87 -4.89
C VAL A 44 -1.15 4.77 -6.18
N ASP A 45 0.08 4.26 -6.12
CA ASP A 45 0.91 4.03 -7.32
C ASP A 45 0.18 3.12 -8.32
N LEU A 46 -0.31 1.96 -7.86
CA LEU A 46 -1.06 1.03 -8.71
C LEU A 46 -2.33 1.68 -9.31
N PHE A 47 -3.03 2.51 -8.53
CA PHE A 47 -4.20 3.23 -9.02
C PHE A 47 -3.82 4.23 -10.13
N ASN A 48 -2.69 4.92 -9.97
CA ASN A 48 -2.15 5.84 -10.97
C ASN A 48 -1.63 5.11 -12.22
N GLU A 49 -1.15 3.88 -12.08
CA GLU A 49 -0.77 2.98 -13.20
C GLU A 49 -2.00 2.53 -14.03
N GLY A 50 -3.22 2.71 -13.51
CA GLY A 50 -4.48 2.41 -14.20
C GLY A 50 -5.33 1.34 -13.50
N HIS A 51 -4.87 0.76 -12.39
CA HIS A 51 -5.60 -0.26 -11.64
C HIS A 51 -6.65 0.37 -10.73
N LYS A 52 -7.85 0.60 -11.26
CA LYS A 52 -8.94 1.30 -10.54
C LYS A 52 -9.90 0.40 -9.76
N THR A 53 -9.68 -0.91 -9.74
CA THR A 53 -10.57 -1.85 -9.06
C THR A 53 -9.93 -2.37 -7.78
N ARG A 54 -10.76 -2.58 -6.76
CA ARG A 54 -10.33 -3.14 -5.48
C ARG A 54 -9.64 -4.49 -5.65
N GLU A 55 -10.22 -5.39 -6.43
CA GLU A 55 -9.72 -6.76 -6.58
C GLU A 55 -8.33 -6.79 -7.23
N GLU A 56 -8.10 -5.94 -8.23
CA GLU A 56 -6.78 -5.78 -8.86
C GLU A 56 -5.77 -5.22 -7.85
N LEU A 57 -6.14 -4.15 -7.13
CA LEU A 57 -5.26 -3.56 -6.12
C LEU A 57 -4.90 -4.58 -5.03
N VAL A 58 -5.87 -5.33 -4.49
CA VAL A 58 -5.62 -6.37 -3.50
C VAL A 58 -4.68 -7.43 -4.05
N THR A 59 -4.96 -7.93 -5.25
CA THR A 59 -4.15 -8.98 -5.89
C THR A 59 -2.71 -8.51 -6.09
N LEU A 60 -2.51 -7.29 -6.59
CA LEU A 60 -1.20 -6.70 -6.83
C LEU A 60 -0.46 -6.39 -5.52
N LEU A 61 -1.18 -5.96 -4.48
CA LEU A 61 -0.61 -5.77 -3.14
C LEU A 61 -0.20 -7.12 -2.53
N ILE A 62 -0.97 -8.19 -2.71
CA ILE A 62 -0.59 -9.55 -2.27
C ILE A 62 0.66 -9.99 -3.04
N MET A 63 0.69 -9.84 -4.37
CA MET A 63 1.87 -10.20 -5.17
C MET A 63 3.13 -9.41 -4.80
N LYS A 64 3.00 -8.10 -4.56
CA LYS A 64 4.13 -7.24 -4.15
C LYS A 64 4.57 -7.52 -2.72
N PHE A 65 3.63 -7.82 -1.83
CA PHE A 65 3.86 -8.04 -0.40
C PHE A 65 3.32 -9.42 0.00
N ASP A 66 3.89 -10.47 -0.61
CA ASP A 66 3.44 -11.86 -0.41
C ASP A 66 3.58 -12.32 1.06
N ASN A 67 4.39 -11.62 1.85
CA ASN A 67 4.51 -11.85 3.28
C ASN A 67 4.65 -10.54 4.07
N SER A 68 4.07 -10.50 5.27
CA SER A 68 4.25 -9.44 6.27
C SER A 68 5.72 -9.17 6.61
N HIS A 69 6.60 -10.16 6.42
CA HIS A 69 8.04 -10.03 6.60
C HIS A 69 8.71 -9.11 5.55
N SER A 70 8.12 -8.97 4.36
CA SER A 70 8.61 -8.04 3.32
C SER A 70 8.39 -6.58 3.70
N LEU A 71 7.41 -6.29 4.56
CA LEU A 71 7.17 -4.95 5.10
C LEU A 71 8.26 -4.53 6.10
N GLN A 72 8.90 -5.50 6.78
CA GLN A 72 9.99 -5.27 7.72
C GLN A 72 11.34 -5.07 7.04
N VAL A 73 11.57 -5.55 5.82
CA VAL A 73 12.89 -5.45 5.16
C VAL A 73 13.21 -4.01 4.69
N ASN A 74 12.20 -3.15 4.53
CA ASN A 74 12.38 -1.76 4.11
C ASN A 74 12.48 -0.74 5.27
N VAL A 75 12.56 -1.19 6.54
CA VAL A 75 13.22 -0.28 7.50
C VAL A 75 14.67 -0.15 7.02
N PRO A 76 15.20 1.06 6.82
CA PRO A 76 16.64 1.22 6.79
C PRO A 76 17.09 0.78 8.17
N THR A 77 17.49 -0.48 8.32
CA THR A 77 18.48 -0.83 9.31
C THR A 77 19.70 -0.04 8.87
N SER A 78 19.77 1.20 9.36
CA SER A 78 20.99 1.97 9.42
C SER A 78 21.89 1.20 10.39
N THR A 79 22.37 0.03 9.95
CA THR A 79 23.56 -0.59 10.49
C THR A 79 24.68 0.34 10.06
N SER A 80 24.86 1.39 10.86
CA SER A 80 26.12 2.06 11.00
C SER A 80 27.12 0.99 11.44
N HIS A 81 27.80 0.38 10.47
CA HIS A 81 29.04 -0.31 10.73
C HIS A 81 30.06 0.78 11.03
N HIS A 82 30.41 0.89 12.31
CA HIS A 82 31.58 1.62 12.79
C HIS A 82 32.81 0.74 12.67
#